data_AF-A0A8S2WZS6-F1
#
_entry.id   AF-A0A8S2WZS6-F1
#
_cell.length_a   1.000
_cell.length_b   1.000
_cell.length_c   1.000
_cell.angle_alpha   90.00
_cell.angle_beta   90.00
_cell.angle_gamma   90.00
#
_symmetry.space_group_name_H-M   'P 1'
#
loop_
_entity.id
_entity.type
_entity.pdbx_description
1 polymer ?
#
loop_
_entity_poly.entity_id
_entity_poly.type
_entity_poly.pdbx_seq_one_letter_code
_entity_poly.pdbx_strand_id
1 'polypeptide(L)' 'TEHHVDINFKTDDGLTLVMLTVGLAVSSASQQQLDYVATKHKADCTCVDATGNNAFHCLAR' A
#
# COMPACT_ATOMS: atom_id res chain seq x y z
N THR A 1 -13.93 -17.29 11.37
CA THR A 1 -12.51 -17.66 11.24
C THR A 1 -11.71 -16.39 11.14
N GLU A 2 -10.80 -16.14 12.08
CA GLU A 2 -9.83 -15.06 11.95
C GLU A 2 -8.75 -15.50 10.97
N HIS A 3 -8.65 -14.83 9.83
CA HIS A 3 -7.57 -15.04 8.88
C HIS A 3 -6.48 -14.01 9.19
N HIS A 4 -5.34 -14.48 9.70
CA HIS A 4 -4.13 -13.66 9.83
C HIS A 4 -3.50 -13.50 8.44
N VAL A 5 -3.81 -12.38 7.80
CA VAL A 5 -3.19 -11.97 6.53
C VAL A 5 -2.09 -10.96 6.85
N ASP A 6 -0.90 -11.15 6.28
CA ASP A 6 0.15 -10.15 6.31
C ASP A 6 -0.26 -8.96 5.44
N ILE A 7 -0.46 -7.79 6.07
CA ILE A 7 -0.84 -6.56 5.37
C ILE A 7 0.26 -6.05 4.41
N ASN A 8 1.51 -6.46 4.65
CA ASN A 8 2.68 -6.08 3.86
C ASN A 8 3.05 -7.14 2.82
N PHE A 9 2.19 -8.14 2.59
CA PHE A 9 2.41 -9.09 1.51
C PHE A 9 2.59 -8.34 0.19
N LYS A 10 3.41 -8.91 -0.68
CA LYS A 10 3.80 -8.30 -1.93
C LYS A 10 3.21 -9.06 -3.10
N THR A 11 2.88 -8.34 -4.17
CA THR A 11 2.66 -8.95 -5.48
C THR A 11 3.97 -9.50 -6.05
N ASP A 12 3.89 -10.19 -7.19
CA ASP A 12 5.08 -10.69 -7.91
C ASP A 12 6.03 -9.55 -8.34
N ASP A 13 5.52 -8.34 -8.52
CA ASP A 13 6.30 -7.12 -8.82
C ASP A 13 6.87 -6.44 -7.56
N GLY A 14 6.65 -7.01 -6.37
CA GLY A 14 7.09 -6.45 -5.10
C GLY A 14 6.17 -5.37 -4.53
N LEU A 15 5.01 -5.11 -5.13
CA LEU A 15 4.11 -4.04 -4.68
C LEU A 15 3.33 -4.45 -3.43
N THR A 16 3.28 -3.57 -2.43
CA THR A 16 2.41 -3.71 -1.26
C THR A 16 1.03 -3.11 -1.51
N LEU A 17 0.06 -3.44 -0.67
CA LEU A 17 -1.29 -2.86 -0.76
C LEU A 17 -1.29 -1.33 -0.65
N VAL A 18 -0.38 -0.75 0.15
CA VAL A 18 -0.20 0.71 0.22
C VAL A 18 0.24 1.27 -1.13
N MET A 19 1.24 0.66 -1.80
CA MET A 19 1.71 1.11 -3.11
C MET A 19 0.61 1.05 -4.17
N LEU A 20 -0.19 -0.01 -4.16
CA LEU A 20 -1.35 -0.14 -5.05
C LEU A 20 -2.39 0.95 -4.79
N THR A 21 -2.62 1.30 -3.52
CA THR A 21 -3.63 2.29 -3.12
C THR A 21 -3.21 3.71 -3.51
N VAL A 22 -1.94 4.08 -3.31
CA VAL A 22 -1.45 5.43 -3.70
C VAL A 22 -1.37 5.62 -5.22
N GLY A 23 -1.34 4.54 -6.00
CA GLY A 23 -1.41 4.58 -7.46
C GLY A 23 -2.82 4.78 -8.02
N LEU A 24 -3.86 4.78 -7.17
CA LEU A 24 -5.23 5.03 -7.60
C LEU A 24 -5.48 6.52 -7.88
N ALA A 25 -6.48 6.82 -8.72
CA ALA A 25 -6.92 8.19 -8.95
C ALA A 25 -7.37 8.85 -7.62
N VAL A 26 -6.86 10.06 -7.37
CA VAL A 26 -7.10 10.79 -6.12
C VAL A 26 -8.60 11.08 -5.97
N SER A 27 -9.19 10.47 -4.95
CA SER A 27 -10.60 10.58 -4.59
C SER A 27 -10.78 10.39 -3.09
N SER A 28 -11.91 10.83 -2.55
CA SER A 28 -12.26 10.57 -1.14
C SER A 28 -12.26 9.07 -0.82
N ALA A 29 -12.69 8.22 -1.75
CA ALA A 29 -12.66 6.77 -1.59
C ALA A 29 -11.23 6.23 -1.47
N SER A 30 -10.32 6.64 -2.36
CA SER A 30 -8.90 6.21 -2.30
C SER A 30 -8.21 6.69 -1.01
N GLN A 31 -8.54 7.89 -0.51
CA GLN A 31 -8.02 8.42 0.75
C GLN A 31 -8.51 7.59 1.95
N GLN A 32 -9.78 7.20 1.97
CA GLN A 32 -10.34 6.33 3.01
C GLN A 32 -9.72 4.93 2.98
N GLN A 33 -9.48 4.38 1.78
CA GLN A 33 -8.78 3.10 1.64
C GLN A 33 -7.34 3.18 2.15
N LEU A 34 -6.63 4.27 1.82
CA LEU A 34 -5.27 4.48 2.30
C LEU A 34 -5.21 4.60 3.82
N ASP A 35 -6.10 5.39 4.44
CA ASP A 35 -6.17 5.49 5.89
C ASP A 35 -6.50 4.15 6.57
N TYR A 36 -7.43 3.38 5.98
CA TYR A 36 -7.75 2.05 6.47
C TYR A 36 -6.53 1.12 6.46
N VAL A 37 -5.75 1.10 5.38
CA VAL A 37 -4.59 0.23 5.26
C VAL A 37 -3.42 0.71 6.13
N ALA A 38 -3.08 2.00 6.05
CA ALA A 38 -1.92 2.56 6.76
C ALA A 38 -2.18 2.76 8.26
N THR A 39 -3.32 3.33 8.64
CA THR A 39 -3.59 3.71 10.03
C THR A 39 -4.20 2.57 10.82
N LYS A 40 -5.24 1.90 10.27
CA LYS A 40 -5.96 0.85 11.00
C LYS A 40 -5.21 -0.48 10.99
N HIS A 41 -4.64 -0.86 9.85
CA HIS A 41 -3.89 -2.13 9.72
C HIS A 41 -2.37 -1.98 9.85
N LYS A 42 -1.86 -0.76 10.05
CA LYS A 42 -0.43 -0.49 10.27
C LYS A 42 0.47 -1.02 9.15
N ALA A 43 0.00 -0.89 7.90
CA ALA A 43 0.82 -1.23 6.75
C ALA A 43 2.10 -0.37 6.72
N ASP A 44 3.21 -1.00 6.35
CA ASP A 44 4.53 -0.39 6.28
C ASP A 44 4.70 0.39 4.95
N CYS A 45 4.63 1.71 5.05
CA CYS A 45 4.83 2.61 3.92
C CYS A 45 6.31 2.71 3.46
N THR A 46 7.25 2.10 4.20
CA THR A 46 8.69 2.12 3.89
C THR A 46 9.15 0.89 3.10
N CYS A 47 8.31 -0.14 3.00
CA CYS A 47 8.54 -1.26 2.10
C CYS A 47 8.86 -0.77 0.68
N VAL A 48 9.79 -1.45 0.01
CA VAL A 48 10.18 -1.17 -1.37
C VAL A 48 9.72 -2.27 -2.31
N ASP A 49 9.38 -1.88 -3.54
CA ASP A 49 9.08 -2.79 -4.65
C ASP A 49 10.36 -3.41 -5.25
N ALA A 50 10.21 -4.21 -6.31
CA ALA A 50 11.35 -4.86 -6.97
C ALA A 50 12.36 -3.87 -7.58
N THR A 51 11.99 -2.59 -7.73
CA THR A 51 12.84 -1.53 -8.28
C THR A 51 13.43 -0.60 -7.21
N GLY A 52 13.14 -0.86 -5.93
CA GLY A 52 13.60 -0.03 -4.81
C GLY A 52 12.70 1.17 -4.51
N ASN A 53 11.53 1.28 -5.13
CA ASN A 53 10.59 2.38 -4.91
C ASN A 53 9.63 2.03 -3.75
N ASN A 54 9.41 2.99 -2.85
CA ASN A 54 8.37 2.88 -1.82
C ASN A 54 7.08 3.62 -2.24
N ALA A 55 6.06 3.59 -1.38
CA ALA A 55 4.77 4.24 -1.64
C ALA A 55 4.87 5.73 -2.01
N PHE A 56 5.81 6.47 -1.42
CA PHE A 56 6.00 7.90 -1.72
C PHE A 56 6.57 8.11 -3.12
N HIS A 57 7.45 7.22 -3.58
CA HIS A 57 7.94 7.23 -4.95
C HIS A 57 6.81 6.93 -5.93
N CYS A 58 5.94 5.96 -5.61
CA CYS A 58 4.78 5.62 -6.45
C CYS A 58 3.79 6.79 -6.57
N LEU A 59 3.55 7.54 -5.49
CA LEU A 59 2.66 8.71 -5.49
C LEU A 59 3.17 9.86 -6.38
N ALA A 60 4.49 9.98 -6.54
CA ALA A 60 5.11 11.05 -7.31
C ALA A 60 5.21 10.76 -8.82
N ARG A 61 4.73 9.59 -9.28
CA ARG A 61 4.69 9.21 -10.70
C ARG A 61 3.40 9.69 -11.35
#